data_AF-A0A101IQH4-F1
#
_entry.id   AF-A0A101IQH4-F1
#
_cell.length_a   1.000
_cell.length_b   1.000
_cell.length_c   1.000
_cell.angle_alpha   90.00
_cell.angle_beta   90.00
_cell.angle_gamma   90.00
#
_symmetry.space_group_name_H-M   'P 1'
#
loop_
_entity.id
_entity.type
_entity.pdbx_description
1 polymer ?
#
loop_
_entity_poly.entity_id
_entity_poly.type
_entity_poly.pdbx_seq_one_letter_code
_entity_poly.pdbx_strand_id
1 'polypeptide(L)' 'MNTYAATLLGRVRSTRPLIHHITNTVTINDCANATLAIGAAPVMAGAIEEVAEMAGIAGALVLNIGTLSP' A
#
# COMPACT_ATOMS: atom_id res chain seq x y z
N MET A 1 -8.89 26.11 1.43
CA MET A 1 -8.52 24.96 2.28
C MET A 1 -8.60 23.61 1.53
N ASN A 2 -8.21 23.51 0.24
CA ASN A 2 -8.31 22.22 -0.46
C ASN A 2 -7.33 22.01 -1.66
N THR A 3 -6.42 22.95 -1.93
CA THR A 3 -5.49 22.82 -3.06
C THR A 3 -4.37 21.84 -2.77
N TYR A 4 -3.83 21.84 -1.56
CA TYR A 4 -2.74 20.92 -1.19
C TYR A 4 -3.13 19.44 -1.30
N ALA A 5 -4.30 19.06 -0.76
CA ALA A 5 -4.82 17.69 -0.86
C ALA A 5 -5.06 17.27 -2.32
N ALA A 6 -5.64 18.15 -3.13
CA ALA A 6 -5.82 17.90 -4.57
C ALA A 6 -4.47 17.72 -5.30
N THR A 7 -3.45 18.54 -4.97
CA THR A 7 -2.10 18.39 -5.50
C THR A 7 -1.48 17.04 -5.12
N LEU A 8 -1.58 16.62 -3.85
CA LEU A 8 -1.07 15.32 -3.41
C LEU A 8 -1.76 14.16 -4.11
N LEU A 9 -3.10 14.20 -4.23
CA LEU A 9 -3.86 13.17 -4.94
C LEU A 9 -3.47 13.11 -6.42
N GLY A 10 -3.24 14.26 -7.06
CA GLY A 10 -2.71 14.33 -8.43
C GLY A 10 -1.32 13.69 -8.56
N ARG A 11 -0.44 13.86 -7.56
CA ARG A 11 0.88 13.20 -7.54
C ARG A 11 0.76 11.68 -7.39
N VAL A 12 -0.13 11.19 -6.52
CA VAL A 12 -0.38 9.74 -6.38
C VAL A 12 -0.85 9.15 -7.70
N ARG A 13 -1.85 9.76 -8.35
CA ARG A 13 -2.41 9.27 -9.61
C ARG A 13 -1.42 9.31 -10.78
N SER A 14 -0.54 10.31 -10.83
CA SER A 14 0.46 10.44 -11.90
C SER A 14 1.65 9.49 -11.72
N THR A 15 2.07 9.24 -10.48
CA THR A 15 3.20 8.34 -10.19
C THR A 15 2.78 6.88 -10.05
N ARG A 16 1.49 6.62 -9.75
CA ARG A 16 0.91 5.29 -9.50
C ARG A 16 1.85 4.42 -8.65
N PRO A 17 2.19 4.86 -7.42
CA PRO A 17 3.22 4.19 -6.62
C PRO A 17 2.78 2.76 -6.25
N LEU A 18 3.75 1.84 -6.23
CA LEU A 18 3.56 0.51 -5.67
C LEU A 18 3.57 0.61 -4.14
N ILE A 19 2.49 0.21 -3.48
CA ILE A 19 2.33 0.22 -2.03
C ILE A 19 2.32 -1.23 -1.55
N HIS A 20 3.37 -1.61 -0.84
CA HIS A 20 3.49 -2.92 -0.22
C HIS A 20 2.76 -2.91 1.12
N HIS A 21 1.72 -3.72 1.24
CA HIS A 21 1.00 -3.92 2.49
C HIS A 21 1.37 -5.27 3.10
N ILE A 22 1.91 -5.24 4.31
CA ILE A 22 1.92 -6.38 5.23
C ILE A 22 0.81 -6.09 6.23
N THR A 23 -0.38 -6.61 5.95
CA THR A 23 -1.60 -6.26 6.67
C THR A 23 -2.35 -7.51 7.13
N ASN A 24 -3.38 -7.28 7.94
CA ASN A 24 -4.21 -8.34 8.49
C ASN A 24 -5.18 -8.93 7.45
N THR A 25 -5.62 -10.16 7.67
CA THR A 25 -6.51 -10.88 6.74
C THR A 25 -7.93 -10.31 6.69
N VAL A 26 -8.35 -9.57 7.73
CA VAL A 26 -9.70 -8.97 7.81
C VAL A 26 -9.84 -7.80 6.83
N THR A 27 -8.82 -6.96 6.70
CA THR A 27 -8.87 -5.72 5.91
C THR A 27 -8.05 -5.78 4.63
N ILE A 28 -7.41 -6.90 4.29
CA ILE A 28 -6.51 -7.00 3.13
C ILE A 28 -7.15 -6.54 1.81
N ASN A 29 -8.40 -6.94 1.57
CA ASN A 29 -9.15 -6.54 0.37
C ASN A 29 -9.54 -5.06 0.39
N ASP A 30 -9.93 -4.52 1.55
CA ASP A 30 -10.27 -3.11 1.70
C ASP A 30 -9.05 -2.22 1.48
N CYS A 31 -7.89 -2.61 2.03
CA CYS A 31 -6.62 -1.92 1.80
C CYS A 31 -6.22 -1.94 0.32
N ALA A 32 -6.39 -3.08 -0.38
CA ALA A 32 -6.16 -3.18 -1.82
C ALA A 32 -7.06 -2.21 -2.59
N ASN A 33 -8.37 -2.27 -2.35
CA ASN A 33 -9.36 -1.46 -3.06
C ASN A 33 -9.20 0.03 -2.77
N ALA A 34 -8.91 0.42 -1.52
CA ALA A 34 -8.62 1.81 -1.18
C ALA A 34 -7.39 2.34 -1.92
N THR A 35 -6.32 1.54 -1.98
CA THR A 35 -5.08 1.88 -2.72
C THR A 35 -5.37 2.06 -4.21
N LEU A 36 -6.15 1.16 -4.81
CA LEU A 36 -6.58 1.26 -6.21
C LEU A 36 -7.46 2.50 -6.45
N ALA A 37 -8.41 2.78 -5.55
CA ALA A 37 -9.36 3.89 -5.69
C ALA A 37 -8.67 5.26 -5.69
N ILE A 38 -7.58 5.43 -4.95
CA ILE A 38 -6.78 6.67 -4.96
C ILE A 38 -5.80 6.74 -6.13
N GLY A 39 -5.66 5.67 -6.94
CA GLY A 39 -4.83 5.63 -8.14
C GLY A 39 -3.41 5.07 -7.94
N ALA A 40 -3.15 4.39 -6.82
CA ALA A 40 -1.89 3.66 -6.57
C ALA A 40 -2.03 2.17 -6.94
N ALA A 41 -0.95 1.41 -6.82
CA ALA A 41 -0.92 -0.04 -7.06
C ALA A 41 -0.64 -0.80 -5.75
N PRO A 42 -1.54 -1.64 -5.23
CA PRO A 42 -1.28 -2.45 -4.05
C PRO A 42 -0.49 -3.73 -4.37
N VAL A 43 0.33 -4.19 -3.43
CA VAL A 43 0.91 -5.55 -3.40
C VAL A 43 0.89 -6.10 -1.97
N MET A 44 0.61 -7.39 -1.83
CA MET A 44 0.35 -8.08 -0.55
C MET A 44 1.38 -9.21 -0.25
N ALA A 45 2.59 -9.11 -0.81
CA ALA A 45 3.60 -10.15 -0.78
C ALA A 45 4.25 -10.28 0.62
N GLY A 46 3.75 -11.20 1.44
CA GLY A 46 4.19 -11.36 2.83
C GLY A 46 5.17 -12.51 3.07
N ALA A 47 5.53 -13.30 2.06
CA ALA A 47 6.40 -14.45 2.26
C ALA A 47 7.85 -14.01 2.55
N ILE A 48 8.52 -14.67 3.50
CA ILE A 48 9.85 -14.29 3.99
C ILE A 48 10.87 -14.24 2.85
N GLU A 49 10.70 -15.12 1.86
CA GLU A 49 11.55 -15.29 0.70
C GLU A 49 11.50 -14.09 -0.26
N GLU A 50 10.38 -13.36 -0.31
CA GLU A 50 10.14 -12.27 -1.28
C GLU A 50 9.92 -10.89 -0.63
N VAL A 51 9.59 -10.83 0.66
CA VAL A 51 9.14 -9.61 1.35
C VAL A 51 10.20 -8.50 1.34
N ALA A 52 11.48 -8.87 1.47
CA ALA A 52 12.58 -7.93 1.48
C ALA A 52 12.82 -7.32 0.09
N GLU A 53 12.76 -8.14 -0.96
CA GLU A 53 12.86 -7.69 -2.35
C GLU A 53 11.67 -6.78 -2.69
N MET A 54 10.46 -7.20 -2.34
CA MET A 54 9.24 -6.42 -2.58
C MET A 54 9.28 -5.07 -1.86
N ALA A 55 9.73 -5.03 -0.61
CA ALA A 55 9.91 -3.78 0.13
C ALA A 55 10.96 -2.86 -0.52
N GLY A 56 12.00 -3.41 -1.13
CA GLY A 56 13.04 -2.66 -1.84
C GLY A 56 12.57 -1.97 -3.12
N ILE A 57 11.56 -2.53 -3.80
CA ILE A 57 10.99 -1.95 -5.03
C ILE A 57 9.73 -1.09 -4.78
N ALA A 58 9.10 -1.23 -3.61
CA ALA A 58 7.89 -0.49 -3.28
C ALA A 58 8.18 1.00 -3.02
N GLY A 59 7.25 1.87 -3.43
CA GLY A 59 7.30 3.29 -3.12
C GLY A 59 6.97 3.59 -1.65
N ALA A 60 6.27 2.68 -0.97
CA ALA A 60 6.04 2.70 0.46
C ALA A 60 5.71 1.30 1.00
N LEU A 61 5.99 1.10 2.29
CA LEU A 61 5.61 -0.08 3.07
C LEU A 61 4.58 0.30 4.12
N VAL A 62 3.47 -0.44 4.17
CA VAL A 62 2.41 -0.34 5.18
C VAL A 62 2.46 -1.58 6.04
N LEU A 63 2.74 -1.40 7.33
CA LEU A 63 2.74 -2.46 8.33
C LEU A 63 1.50 -2.33 9.22
N ASN A 64 0.67 -3.37 9.25
CA ASN A 64 -0.51 -3.43 10.10
C ASN A 64 -0.56 -4.78 10.83
N ILE A 65 -0.46 -4.71 12.17
CA ILE A 65 -0.35 -5.86 13.07
C ILE A 65 -1.70 -6.35 13.63
N GLY A 66 -2.82 -5.95 13.01
CA GLY A 66 -4.17 -6.18 13.55
C GLY A 66 -4.53 -7.65 13.81
N THR A 67 -3.99 -8.59 13.04
CA THR A 67 -4.13 -10.05 13.29
C THR A 67 -2.77 -10.74 13.33
N LEU A 68 -1.78 -10.11 13.98
CA LEU A 68 -0.42 -10.65 14.08
C LEU A 68 -0.43 -12.00 14.79
N SER A 69 0.23 -12.99 14.18
CA SER A 69 0.55 -14.28 14.80
C SER A 69 2.05 -14.34 15.14
N PRO A 70 2.45 -15.05 16.20
CA PRO A 70 3.85 -15.34 16.49
C PRO A 70 4.55 -16.12 15.37
#